data_AF-A0A8T2UGY2-F1
#
_entry.id   AF-A0A8T2UGY2-F1
#
_cell.length_a   1.000
_cell.length_b   1.000
_cell.length_c   1.000
_cell.angle_alpha   90.00
_cell.angle_beta   90.00
_cell.angle_gamma   90.00
#
_symmetry.space_group_name_H-M   'P 1'
#
loop_
_entity.id
_entity.type
_entity.pdbx_description
1 polymer ?
#
loop_
_entity_poly.entity_id
_entity_poly.type
_entity_poly.pdbx_seq_one_letter_code
_entity_poly.pdbx_strand_id
1 'polypeptide(L)'
;MQGELQQWTGYWMYGSYKGPTDLQLFVAYDHQVLGSGEDEVGKFTIEGEERDENLNFTKHYVNAHIVNYEGKRVNKERIEGCWSLPVDTIDDWSRGQFLLKKVAIDEEHQGSFLRLNVIDWLEKISGLNTLRNWKGFYEQDDENHDMETCFVFTPSGKIHGKGNDSIGFYTWCGNLSSHEDGTKKVNLIKQYFGRHAVCYNGEMYEPEPGELVMEGTWNISFCCGAFRLQMAW
;
A
#
# COMPACT_ATOMS: atom_id res chain seq x y z
N MET A 1 18.83 -11.70 5.11
CA MET A 1 18.79 -11.89 3.64
C MET A 1 18.14 -10.66 3.02
N GLN A 2 18.70 -10.19 1.90
CA GLN A 2 18.67 -8.82 1.40
C GLN A 2 17.66 -8.70 0.24
N GLY A 3 16.61 -7.90 0.39
CA GLY A 3 15.78 -7.46 -0.74
C GLY A 3 16.48 -6.33 -1.48
N GLU A 4 16.55 -6.41 -2.80
CA GLU A 4 17.13 -5.34 -3.63
C GLU A 4 16.01 -4.44 -4.13
N LEU A 5 16.14 -3.13 -3.88
CA LEU A 5 15.27 -2.12 -4.49
C LEU A 5 15.51 -2.11 -6.00
N GLN A 6 14.46 -2.24 -6.81
CA GLN A 6 14.60 -2.23 -8.27
C GLN A 6 13.67 -1.18 -8.88
N GLN A 7 14.14 -0.52 -9.93
CA GLN A 7 13.30 0.36 -10.75
C GLN A 7 12.95 -0.36 -12.04
N TRP A 8 11.70 -0.25 -12.45
CA TRP A 8 11.19 -0.88 -13.66
C TRP A 8 10.44 0.17 -14.48
N THR A 9 10.82 0.33 -15.73
CA THR A 9 10.08 1.14 -16.72
C THR A 9 9.52 0.22 -17.77
N GLY A 10 8.48 0.65 -18.48
CA GLY A 10 7.79 -0.23 -19.38
C GLY A 10 6.76 0.49 -20.21
N TYR A 11 5.91 -0.32 -20.82
CA TYR A 11 4.76 0.16 -21.55
C TYR A 11 3.64 -0.87 -21.51
N TRP A 12 2.41 -0.36 -21.55
CA TRP A 12 1.22 -1.16 -21.83
C TRP A 12 0.85 -0.99 -23.31
N MET A 13 0.21 -2.02 -23.87
CA MET A 13 -0.31 -2.04 -25.22
C MET A 13 -1.77 -2.47 -25.23
N TYR A 14 -2.56 -1.79 -26.04
CA TYR A 14 -3.95 -2.13 -26.35
C TYR A 14 -4.21 -1.87 -27.83
N GLY A 15 -4.49 -2.92 -28.61
CA GLY A 15 -4.58 -2.81 -30.06
C GLY A 15 -3.31 -2.18 -30.65
N SER A 16 -3.45 -1.04 -31.36
CA SER A 16 -2.33 -0.25 -31.87
C SER A 16 -1.82 0.84 -30.90
N TYR A 17 -2.47 1.01 -29.75
CA TYR A 17 -2.11 2.02 -28.75
C TYR A 17 -1.03 1.47 -27.83
N LYS A 18 -0.08 2.35 -27.48
CA LYS A 18 1.03 2.06 -26.57
C LYS A 18 1.23 3.26 -25.65
N GLY A 19 1.13 3.04 -24.35
CA GLY A 19 1.36 4.06 -23.33
C GLY A 19 2.55 3.70 -22.45
N PRO A 20 3.29 4.69 -21.90
CA PRO A 20 4.36 4.43 -20.96
C PRO A 20 3.82 3.79 -19.67
N THR A 21 4.65 3.03 -18.98
CA THR A 21 4.39 2.47 -17.65
C THR A 21 5.64 2.68 -16.84
N ASP A 22 5.71 3.79 -16.12
CA ASP A 22 6.83 4.09 -15.25
C ASP A 22 6.50 3.61 -13.83
N LEU A 23 7.01 2.43 -13.49
CA LEU A 23 6.93 1.89 -12.14
C LEU A 23 8.12 2.43 -11.35
N GLN A 24 7.92 3.60 -10.75
CA GLN A 24 8.98 4.34 -10.07
C GLN A 24 9.59 3.58 -8.89
N LEU A 25 8.83 2.67 -8.26
CA LEU A 25 9.30 1.78 -7.21
C LEU A 25 8.74 0.37 -7.40
N PHE A 26 9.61 -0.63 -7.39
CA PHE A 26 9.22 -2.03 -7.43
C PHE A 26 10.20 -2.84 -6.57
N VAL A 27 9.69 -3.45 -5.50
CA VAL A 27 10.49 -4.28 -4.61
C VAL A 27 9.90 -5.66 -4.61
N ALA A 28 10.65 -6.62 -5.13
CA ALA A 28 10.40 -8.03 -4.94
C ALA A 28 11.17 -8.50 -3.69
N TYR A 29 10.48 -8.77 -2.58
CA TYR A 29 11.08 -9.31 -1.36
C TYR A 29 10.26 -10.48 -0.84
N ASP A 30 10.93 -11.62 -0.64
CA ASP A 30 10.32 -12.83 -0.06
C ASP A 30 8.95 -13.17 -0.70
N HIS A 31 8.95 -13.23 -2.03
CA HIS A 31 7.77 -13.46 -2.87
C HIS A 31 6.71 -12.36 -2.92
N GLN A 32 6.94 -11.18 -2.35
CA GLN A 32 6.02 -10.05 -2.42
C GLN A 32 6.52 -8.95 -3.33
N VAL A 33 5.60 -8.27 -4.01
CA VAL A 33 5.84 -7.12 -4.87
C VAL A 33 5.19 -5.90 -4.25
N LEU A 34 5.96 -4.85 -4.01
CA LEU A 34 5.44 -3.57 -3.54
C LEU A 34 5.96 -2.44 -4.42
N GLY A 35 5.13 -1.42 -4.62
CA GLY A 35 5.53 -0.29 -5.43
C GLY A 35 4.61 0.91 -5.32
N SER A 36 5.03 2.00 -5.97
CA SER A 36 4.24 3.20 -6.13
C SER A 36 4.76 4.00 -7.31
N GLY A 37 3.94 4.90 -7.83
CA GLY A 37 4.34 5.81 -8.89
C GLY A 37 3.23 6.78 -9.26
N GLU A 38 3.43 7.47 -10.36
CA GLU A 38 2.48 8.40 -10.94
C GLU A 38 2.60 8.33 -12.46
N ASP A 39 1.47 8.35 -13.15
CA ASP A 39 1.39 8.47 -14.60
C ASP A 39 0.24 9.42 -15.00
N GLU A 40 -0.14 9.42 -16.28
CA GLU A 40 -1.20 10.28 -16.83
C GLU A 40 -2.60 10.05 -16.22
N VAL A 41 -2.86 8.87 -15.64
CA VAL A 41 -4.11 8.57 -14.93
C VAL A 41 -4.05 9.11 -13.51
N GLY A 42 -2.87 9.08 -12.89
CA GLY A 42 -2.60 9.72 -11.61
C GLY A 42 -1.66 8.90 -10.72
N LYS A 43 -1.62 9.25 -9.43
CA LYS A 43 -0.81 8.55 -8.43
C LYS A 43 -1.36 7.16 -8.14
N PHE A 44 -0.47 6.20 -7.91
CA PHE A 44 -0.85 4.82 -7.63
C PHE A 44 0.09 4.09 -6.66
N THR A 45 -0.41 3.01 -6.08
CA THR A 45 0.36 2.00 -5.34
C THR A 45 0.31 0.66 -6.07
N ILE A 46 1.29 -0.21 -5.79
CA ILE A 46 1.38 -1.57 -6.32
C ILE A 46 1.50 -2.55 -5.16
N GLU A 47 0.73 -3.62 -5.23
CA GLU A 47 0.87 -4.80 -4.38
C GLU A 47 0.82 -6.07 -5.23
N GLY A 48 1.56 -7.10 -4.87
CA GLY A 48 1.57 -8.33 -5.66
C GLY A 48 2.49 -9.40 -5.09
N GLU A 49 2.74 -10.43 -5.89
CA GLU A 49 3.63 -11.52 -5.55
C GLU A 49 4.52 -11.93 -6.74
N GLU A 50 5.72 -12.41 -6.39
CA GLU A 50 6.64 -13.05 -7.31
C GLU A 50 6.89 -14.50 -6.86
N ARG A 51 6.46 -15.46 -7.67
CA ARG A 51 6.73 -16.89 -7.44
C ARG A 51 7.34 -17.50 -8.67
N ASP A 52 8.53 -18.06 -8.50
CA ASP A 52 9.34 -18.61 -9.58
C ASP A 52 9.61 -17.55 -10.67
N GLU A 53 9.00 -17.72 -11.83
CA GLU A 53 9.06 -16.76 -12.95
C GLU A 53 7.79 -15.92 -13.07
N ASN A 54 6.76 -16.18 -12.27
CA ASN A 54 5.49 -15.47 -12.36
C ASN A 54 5.51 -14.24 -11.45
N LEU A 55 5.03 -13.13 -12.00
CA LEU A 55 4.93 -11.86 -11.32
C LEU A 55 3.53 -11.30 -11.50
N ASN A 56 2.74 -11.33 -10.43
CA ASN A 56 1.38 -10.82 -10.46
C ASN A 56 1.29 -9.65 -9.52
N PHE A 57 0.71 -8.54 -9.96
CA PHE A 57 0.51 -7.38 -9.09
C PHE A 57 -0.71 -6.57 -9.50
N THR A 58 -1.29 -5.88 -8.53
CA THR A 58 -2.39 -4.95 -8.71
C THR A 58 -1.89 -3.53 -8.52
N LYS A 59 -2.21 -2.68 -9.49
CA LYS A 59 -1.98 -1.25 -9.44
C LYS A 59 -3.26 -0.57 -8.96
N HIS A 60 -3.18 0.19 -7.88
CA HIS A 60 -4.31 0.91 -7.29
C HIS A 60 -4.13 2.40 -7.53
N TYR A 61 -4.91 3.00 -8.43
CA TYR A 61 -4.92 4.45 -8.59
C TYR A 61 -5.68 5.12 -7.44
N VAL A 62 -5.12 6.19 -6.90
CA VAL A 62 -5.73 6.94 -5.81
C VAL A 62 -7.04 7.55 -6.28
N ASN A 63 -8.15 7.17 -5.62
CA ASN A 63 -9.53 7.61 -5.92
C ASN A 63 -10.06 7.22 -7.31
N ALA A 64 -9.48 6.22 -7.98
CA ALA A 64 -9.93 5.78 -9.30
C ALA A 64 -10.13 4.25 -9.34
N HIS A 65 -9.63 3.60 -10.38
CA HIS A 65 -9.77 2.16 -10.60
C HIS A 65 -8.49 1.41 -10.23
N ILE A 66 -8.58 0.09 -10.20
CA ILE A 66 -7.42 -0.79 -10.07
C ILE A 66 -7.15 -1.47 -11.41
N VAL A 67 -5.90 -1.87 -11.64
CA VAL A 67 -5.47 -2.60 -12.82
C VAL A 67 -4.65 -3.80 -12.37
N ASN A 68 -5.05 -5.00 -12.78
CA ASN A 68 -4.34 -6.23 -12.49
C ASN A 68 -3.28 -6.46 -13.55
N TYR A 69 -2.10 -6.92 -13.17
CA TYR A 69 -1.00 -7.29 -14.04
C TYR A 69 -0.62 -8.73 -13.73
N GLU A 70 -0.60 -9.56 -14.76
CA GLU A 70 -0.15 -10.95 -14.72
C GLU A 70 1.03 -11.09 -15.68
N GLY A 71 2.22 -11.26 -15.10
CA GLY A 71 3.48 -11.23 -15.83
C GLY A 71 4.30 -12.50 -15.65
N LYS A 72 5.19 -12.72 -16.60
CA LYS A 72 6.24 -13.72 -16.56
C LYS A 72 7.60 -13.07 -16.77
N ARG A 73 8.54 -13.33 -15.87
CA ARG A 73 9.93 -12.94 -15.97
C ARG A 73 10.57 -13.73 -17.11
N VAL A 74 10.92 -13.02 -18.17
CA VAL A 74 11.62 -13.60 -19.33
C VAL A 74 13.11 -13.72 -19.04
N ASN A 75 13.67 -12.76 -18.28
CA ASN A 75 15.03 -12.79 -17.76
C ASN A 75 15.17 -11.79 -16.59
N LYS A 76 16.40 -11.62 -16.07
CA LYS A 76 16.69 -10.72 -14.94
C LYS A 76 16.29 -9.25 -15.19
N GLU A 77 16.16 -8.84 -16.44
CA GLU A 77 15.93 -7.45 -16.84
C GLU A 77 14.59 -7.24 -17.53
N ARG A 78 13.76 -8.29 -17.70
CA ARG A 78 12.54 -8.21 -18.52
C ARG A 78 11.42 -9.06 -17.97
N ILE A 79 10.24 -8.44 -17.85
CA ILE A 79 8.97 -9.09 -17.52
C ILE A 79 7.97 -8.74 -18.62
N GLU A 80 7.16 -9.71 -19.02
CA GLU A 80 6.12 -9.55 -20.03
C GLU A 80 4.82 -10.17 -19.55
N GLY A 81 3.69 -9.62 -19.94
CA GLY A 81 2.43 -10.16 -19.46
C GLY A 81 1.20 -9.48 -20.02
N CYS A 82 0.09 -9.71 -19.34
CA CYS A 82 -1.19 -9.10 -19.62
C CYS A 82 -1.63 -8.23 -18.45
N TRP A 83 -2.26 -7.10 -18.76
CA TRP A 83 -2.99 -6.32 -17.78
C TRP A 83 -4.50 -6.49 -17.99
N SER A 84 -5.30 -6.31 -16.94
CA SER A 84 -6.75 -6.33 -17.00
C SER A 84 -7.42 -5.40 -15.98
N LEU A 85 -8.64 -4.96 -16.27
CA LEU A 85 -9.51 -4.26 -15.32
C LEU A 85 -10.44 -5.27 -14.61
N PRO A 86 -10.82 -5.07 -13.34
CA PRO A 86 -11.61 -6.04 -12.56
C PRO A 86 -13.11 -6.16 -12.93
N VAL A 87 -13.54 -5.60 -14.05
CA VAL A 87 -14.97 -5.45 -14.35
C VAL A 87 -15.44 -6.56 -15.30
N ASP A 88 -16.59 -7.18 -14.99
CA ASP A 88 -17.25 -8.23 -15.80
C ASP A 88 -17.79 -7.76 -17.16
N THR A 89 -17.55 -6.50 -17.53
CA THR A 89 -17.87 -6.03 -18.88
C THR A 89 -16.77 -6.50 -19.83
N ILE A 90 -17.03 -7.63 -20.50
CA ILE A 90 -16.29 -8.13 -21.66
C ILE A 90 -16.47 -7.13 -22.81
N ASP A 91 -15.77 -6.01 -22.76
CA ASP A 91 -15.36 -5.29 -23.95
C ASP A 91 -13.85 -5.43 -24.13
N ASP A 92 -13.39 -5.34 -25.38
CA ASP A 92 -11.98 -5.60 -25.69
C ASP A 92 -11.03 -4.64 -24.98
N TRP A 93 -11.53 -3.52 -24.44
CA TRP A 93 -10.78 -2.47 -23.74
C TRP A 93 -10.37 -2.82 -22.31
N SER A 94 -10.92 -3.90 -21.75
CA SER A 94 -10.66 -4.34 -20.37
C SER A 94 -9.34 -5.10 -20.17
N ARG A 95 -8.52 -5.28 -21.22
CA ARG A 95 -7.27 -6.04 -21.16
C ARG A 95 -6.27 -5.62 -22.23
N GLY A 96 -4.99 -5.91 -21.98
CA GLY A 96 -3.93 -5.69 -22.97
C GLY A 96 -2.63 -6.35 -22.56
N GLN A 97 -1.56 -6.09 -23.31
CA GLN A 97 -0.23 -6.60 -23.01
C GLN A 97 0.59 -5.55 -22.28
N PHE A 98 1.58 -5.97 -21.51
CA PHE A 98 2.59 -5.07 -20.97
C PHE A 98 3.99 -5.67 -21.08
N LEU A 99 4.97 -4.78 -21.03
CA LEU A 99 6.38 -5.13 -20.92
C LEU A 99 7.04 -4.20 -19.90
N LEU A 100 7.75 -4.78 -18.94
CA LEU A 100 8.61 -4.07 -17.99
C LEU A 100 10.07 -4.42 -18.25
N LYS A 101 10.95 -3.42 -18.13
CA LYS A 101 12.40 -3.53 -18.19
C LYS A 101 13.03 -2.98 -16.92
N LYS A 102 14.00 -3.72 -16.36
CA LYS A 102 14.79 -3.25 -15.22
C LYS A 102 15.61 -2.05 -15.67
N VAL A 103 15.55 -0.96 -14.92
CA VAL A 103 16.39 0.22 -15.13
C VAL A 103 17.67 0.01 -14.34
N ALA A 104 18.82 0.12 -15.00
CA ALA A 104 20.11 0.13 -14.31
C ALA A 104 20.18 1.40 -13.44
N ILE A 105 20.29 1.22 -12.13
CA ILE A 105 20.49 2.34 -11.20
C ILE A 105 21.98 2.68 -11.28
N ASP A 106 22.30 3.86 -11.79
CA ASP A 106 23.67 4.32 -12.03
C ASP A 106 24.51 4.31 -10.73
N GLU A 107 25.82 4.03 -10.82
CA GLU A 107 26.68 3.83 -9.63
C GLU A 107 26.79 5.07 -8.73
N GLU A 108 26.59 6.27 -9.30
CA GLU A 108 26.47 7.52 -8.54
C GLU A 108 25.19 7.59 -7.70
N HIS A 109 24.14 6.87 -8.11
CA HIS A 109 22.89 6.67 -7.36
C HIS A 109 22.97 5.46 -6.41
N GLN A 110 23.85 4.49 -6.64
CA GLN A 110 24.04 3.36 -5.71
C GLN A 110 24.50 3.82 -4.32
N GLY A 111 25.36 4.84 -4.22
CA GLY A 111 25.83 5.36 -2.93
C GLY A 111 24.75 6.06 -2.08
N SER A 112 23.73 6.62 -2.72
CA SER A 112 22.60 7.30 -2.04
C SER A 112 21.39 6.39 -1.86
N PHE A 113 21.12 5.47 -2.80
CA PHE A 113 19.99 4.53 -2.72
C PHE A 113 20.27 3.29 -1.88
N LEU A 114 21.51 2.76 -1.84
CA LEU A 114 21.85 1.60 -0.99
C LEU A 114 21.88 1.93 0.52
N ARG A 115 21.74 3.21 0.89
CA ARG A 115 21.55 3.65 2.29
C ARG A 115 20.11 4.07 2.61
N LEU A 116 19.25 4.23 1.61
CA LEU A 116 17.86 4.60 1.84
C LEU A 116 17.07 3.30 1.98
N ASN A 117 16.63 3.00 3.19
CA ASN A 117 15.63 1.96 3.34
C ASN A 117 14.36 2.40 2.55
N VAL A 118 13.51 1.45 2.18
CA VAL A 118 12.24 1.74 1.49
C VAL A 118 11.37 2.76 2.25
N ILE A 119 11.54 2.89 3.57
CA ILE A 119 10.90 3.86 4.48
C ILE A 119 11.42 5.30 4.25
N ASP A 120 12.73 5.53 4.17
CA ASP A 120 13.33 6.87 3.96
C ASP A 120 12.94 7.45 2.58
N TRP A 121 12.71 6.59 1.59
CA TRP A 121 12.22 7.01 0.28
C TRP A 121 10.72 7.28 0.28
N LEU A 122 9.89 6.44 0.92
CA LEU A 122 8.46 6.71 1.13
C LEU A 122 8.25 8.04 1.89
N GLU A 123 9.12 8.37 2.84
CA GLU A 123 9.14 9.66 3.54
C GLU A 123 9.49 10.83 2.60
N LYS A 124 10.41 10.64 1.66
CA LYS A 124 10.82 11.67 0.67
C LYS A 124 9.77 11.97 -0.40
N ILE A 125 9.14 10.95 -0.99
CA ILE A 125 8.14 11.14 -2.07
C ILE A 125 6.74 11.48 -1.55
N SER A 126 6.43 11.12 -0.31
CA SER A 126 5.14 11.47 0.29
C SER A 126 5.11 12.92 0.81
N GLY A 127 6.27 13.58 0.93
CA GLY A 127 6.39 14.94 1.47
C GLY A 127 5.93 15.03 2.93
N LEU A 128 5.82 13.90 3.63
CA LEU A 128 5.24 13.80 4.95
C LEU A 128 6.22 13.15 5.91
N ASN A 129 6.30 13.76 7.08
CA ASN A 129 6.99 13.19 8.23
C ASN A 129 6.44 11.79 8.56
N THR A 130 7.37 10.82 8.45
CA THR A 130 7.56 9.61 9.26
C THR A 130 6.41 8.63 9.37
N LEU A 131 6.67 7.39 8.96
CA LEU A 131 5.96 6.21 9.48
C LEU A 131 5.93 6.34 11.01
N ARG A 132 4.74 6.52 11.60
CA ARG A 132 4.60 6.57 13.06
C ARG A 132 4.20 5.20 13.54
N ASN A 133 4.89 4.70 14.56
CA ASN A 133 4.43 3.51 15.27
C ASN A 133 3.23 3.88 16.13
N TRP A 134 2.30 2.96 16.25
CA TRP A 134 1.12 3.07 17.09
C TRP A 134 0.99 1.79 17.90
N LYS A 135 0.68 1.94 19.17
CA LYS A 135 0.44 0.82 20.09
C LYS A 135 -0.89 1.02 20.80
N GLY A 136 -1.54 -0.07 21.17
CA GLY A 136 -2.76 -0.03 21.95
C GLY A 136 -3.42 -1.38 21.93
N PHE A 137 -4.74 -1.40 21.89
CA PHE A 137 -5.50 -2.64 21.97
C PHE A 137 -6.80 -2.57 21.16
N TYR A 138 -7.35 -3.75 20.87
CA TYR A 138 -8.75 -3.93 20.56
C TYR A 138 -9.39 -4.84 21.60
N GLU A 139 -10.66 -4.64 21.88
CA GLU A 139 -11.44 -5.43 22.83
C GLU A 139 -12.21 -6.53 22.08
N GLN A 140 -12.07 -7.77 22.53
CA GLN A 140 -12.85 -8.91 22.04
C GLN A 140 -13.17 -9.81 23.22
N ASP A 141 -14.43 -10.27 23.32
CA ASP A 141 -14.88 -11.17 24.39
C ASP A 141 -14.54 -10.63 25.80
N ASP A 142 -14.73 -9.31 26.00
CA ASP A 142 -14.41 -8.55 27.21
C ASP A 142 -12.90 -8.55 27.60
N GLU A 143 -12.01 -8.98 26.71
CA GLU A 143 -10.55 -8.97 26.89
C GLU A 143 -9.87 -7.98 25.93
N ASN A 144 -8.81 -7.34 26.43
CA ASN A 144 -7.96 -6.49 25.60
C ASN A 144 -6.86 -7.31 24.91
N HIS A 145 -6.74 -7.12 23.62
CA HIS A 145 -5.71 -7.72 22.78
C HIS A 145 -4.78 -6.65 22.24
N ASP A 146 -3.49 -6.79 22.52
CA ASP A 146 -2.47 -5.83 22.09
C ASP A 146 -2.42 -5.70 20.56
N MET A 147 -2.24 -4.46 20.11
CA MET A 147 -2.13 -4.10 18.71
C MET A 147 -0.94 -3.15 18.53
N GLU A 148 -0.01 -3.55 17.66
CA GLU A 148 1.08 -2.71 17.19
C GLU A 148 1.01 -2.56 15.67
N THR A 149 1.16 -1.33 15.18
CA THR A 149 1.06 -1.02 13.75
C THR A 149 1.82 0.24 13.43
N CYS A 150 2.00 0.54 12.15
CA CYS A 150 2.47 1.84 11.71
C CYS A 150 1.48 2.51 10.74
N PHE A 151 1.37 3.84 10.84
CA PHE A 151 0.57 4.64 9.93
C PHE A 151 1.39 5.75 9.26
N VAL A 152 0.99 6.08 8.05
CA VAL A 152 1.38 7.25 7.27
C VAL A 152 0.10 8.01 6.95
N PHE A 153 0.11 9.31 7.22
CA PHE A 153 -1.01 10.22 6.96
C PHE A 153 -0.62 11.16 5.82
N THR A 154 -1.44 11.26 4.77
CA THR A 154 -1.19 12.18 3.65
C THR A 154 -1.78 13.57 3.91
N PRO A 155 -1.32 14.65 3.23
CA PRO A 155 -1.93 15.97 3.37
C PRO A 155 -3.39 15.98 2.90
N SER A 156 -3.75 15.05 2.01
CA SER A 156 -5.11 14.83 1.55
C SER A 156 -5.99 14.06 2.54
N GLY A 157 -5.47 13.71 3.71
CA GLY A 157 -6.19 12.97 4.75
C GLY A 157 -6.31 11.48 4.46
N LYS A 158 -5.53 10.89 3.55
CA LYS A 158 -5.47 9.43 3.40
C LYS A 158 -4.59 8.84 4.49
N ILE A 159 -4.94 7.63 4.93
CA ILE A 159 -4.17 6.86 5.90
C ILE A 159 -3.74 5.56 5.25
N HIS A 160 -2.46 5.26 5.34
CA HIS A 160 -1.88 3.99 4.91
C HIS A 160 -1.11 3.39 6.07
N GLY A 161 -1.01 2.07 6.12
CA GLY A 161 -0.26 1.42 7.18
C GLY A 161 0.00 -0.05 6.93
N LYS A 162 0.75 -0.66 7.84
CA LYS A 162 1.02 -2.10 7.84
C LYS A 162 1.28 -2.58 9.25
N GLY A 163 1.16 -3.89 9.43
CA GLY A 163 1.60 -4.58 10.64
C GLY A 163 1.57 -6.09 10.46
N ASN A 164 1.82 -6.77 11.56
CA ASN A 164 1.80 -8.22 11.63
C ASN A 164 1.43 -8.64 13.05
N ASP A 165 0.51 -9.59 13.17
CA ASP A 165 0.14 -10.20 14.44
C ASP A 165 0.08 -11.73 14.30
N SER A 166 -0.53 -12.41 15.28
CA SER A 166 -0.67 -13.87 15.30
C SER A 166 -1.56 -14.43 14.18
N ILE A 167 -2.43 -13.62 13.58
CA ILE A 167 -3.25 -13.98 12.42
C ILE A 167 -2.42 -13.88 11.14
N GLY A 168 -1.54 -12.87 11.07
CA GLY A 168 -0.53 -12.72 10.02
C GLY A 168 -0.28 -11.27 9.64
N PHE A 169 0.38 -11.09 8.49
CA PHE A 169 0.64 -9.76 7.94
C PHE A 169 -0.66 -9.08 7.47
N TYR A 170 -0.71 -7.76 7.58
CA TYR A 170 -1.83 -6.96 7.11
C TYR A 170 -1.40 -5.57 6.65
N THR A 171 -2.24 -4.95 5.83
CA THR A 171 -2.17 -3.53 5.46
C THR A 171 -3.33 -2.75 6.07
N TRP A 172 -3.14 -1.44 6.14
CA TRP A 172 -4.19 -0.48 6.46
C TRP A 172 -4.42 0.47 5.30
N CYS A 173 -5.68 0.73 5.00
CA CYS A 173 -6.09 1.87 4.17
C CYS A 173 -7.25 2.59 4.84
N GLY A 174 -7.30 3.92 4.69
CA GLY A 174 -8.32 4.70 5.38
C GLY A 174 -8.28 6.18 5.07
N ASN A 175 -9.11 6.93 5.79
CA ASN A 175 -9.22 8.37 5.68
C ASN A 175 -9.36 9.02 7.07
N LEU A 176 -8.75 10.19 7.20
CA LEU A 176 -8.94 11.17 8.27
C LEU A 176 -9.72 12.35 7.69
N SER A 177 -10.92 12.62 8.19
CA SER A 177 -11.71 13.79 7.80
C SER A 177 -11.87 14.76 8.97
N SER A 178 -11.60 16.04 8.71
CA SER A 178 -11.89 17.12 9.66
C SER A 178 -13.31 17.63 9.45
N HIS A 179 -14.06 17.81 10.54
CA HIS A 179 -15.41 18.36 10.54
C HIS A 179 -15.44 19.80 11.07
N GLU A 180 -16.52 20.52 10.78
CA GLU A 180 -16.68 21.95 11.17
C GLU A 180 -16.64 22.17 12.68
N ASP A 181 -17.04 21.16 13.47
CA ASP A 181 -16.98 21.17 14.93
C ASP A 181 -15.57 20.91 15.48
N GLY A 182 -14.57 20.75 14.61
CA GLY A 182 -13.19 20.48 14.97
C GLY A 182 -12.89 18.99 15.20
N THR A 183 -13.89 18.11 15.13
CA THR A 183 -13.68 16.67 15.28
C THR A 183 -12.94 16.10 14.07
N LYS A 184 -12.07 15.12 14.31
CA LYS A 184 -11.38 14.37 13.26
C LYS A 184 -11.87 12.94 13.25
N LYS A 185 -12.68 12.58 12.26
CA LYS A 185 -13.19 11.22 12.09
C LYS A 185 -12.16 10.37 11.37
N VAL A 186 -11.95 9.16 11.87
CA VAL A 186 -11.05 8.18 11.27
C VAL A 186 -11.84 6.95 10.82
N ASN A 187 -11.59 6.52 9.60
CA ASN A 187 -12.13 5.28 9.04
C ASN A 187 -10.95 4.49 8.47
N LEU A 188 -10.71 3.28 8.97
CA LEU A 188 -9.63 2.41 8.54
C LEU A 188 -10.17 1.03 8.20
N ILE A 189 -9.48 0.37 7.27
CA ILE A 189 -9.69 -1.04 6.94
C ILE A 189 -8.36 -1.73 7.17
N LYS A 190 -8.35 -2.72 8.06
CA LYS A 190 -7.25 -3.66 8.26
C LYS A 190 -7.50 -4.86 7.36
N GLN A 191 -6.69 -5.04 6.33
CA GLN A 191 -6.81 -6.16 5.40
C GLN A 191 -5.71 -7.18 5.68
N TYR A 192 -6.08 -8.37 6.18
CA TYR A 192 -5.14 -9.49 6.27
C TYR A 192 -4.93 -10.11 4.90
N PHE A 193 -3.68 -10.40 4.53
CA PHE A 193 -3.35 -10.93 3.21
C PHE A 193 -4.07 -12.27 2.95
N GLY A 194 -4.80 -12.37 1.83
CA GLY A 194 -5.55 -13.56 1.43
C GLY A 194 -6.69 -13.97 2.36
N ARG A 195 -7.11 -13.07 3.27
CA ARG A 195 -8.07 -13.35 4.34
C ARG A 195 -9.11 -12.22 4.44
N HIS A 196 -9.71 -12.06 5.61
CA HIS A 196 -10.77 -11.10 5.88
C HIS A 196 -10.25 -9.67 6.11
N ALA A 197 -11.15 -8.71 5.91
CA ALA A 197 -10.96 -7.32 6.30
C ALA A 197 -11.66 -7.04 7.63
N VAL A 198 -11.08 -6.14 8.43
CA VAL A 198 -11.69 -5.62 9.65
C VAL A 198 -11.82 -4.11 9.51
N CYS A 199 -13.02 -3.58 9.72
CA CYS A 199 -13.28 -2.15 9.65
C CYS A 199 -13.07 -1.52 11.03
N TYR A 200 -12.47 -0.34 11.08
CA TYR A 200 -12.25 0.46 12.28
C TYR A 200 -12.78 1.86 12.04
N ASN A 201 -13.69 2.31 12.88
CA ASN A 201 -14.32 3.63 12.77
C ASN A 201 -14.22 4.34 14.11
N GLY A 202 -13.77 5.59 14.11
CA GLY A 202 -13.50 6.30 15.35
C GLY A 202 -13.19 7.78 15.17
N GLU A 203 -12.50 8.32 16.17
CA GLU A 203 -12.00 9.69 16.21
C GLU A 203 -10.51 9.71 16.51
N MET A 204 -9.81 10.72 15.97
CA MET A 204 -8.42 11.01 16.30
C MET A 204 -8.35 12.34 17.04
N TYR A 205 -7.71 12.35 18.20
CA TYR A 205 -7.59 13.53 19.04
C TYR A 205 -6.27 13.55 19.81
N GLU A 206 -6.00 14.68 20.46
CA GLU A 206 -4.76 14.93 21.21
C GLU A 206 -5.14 15.20 22.68
N PRO A 207 -5.20 14.17 23.56
CA PRO A 207 -5.56 14.36 24.97
C PRO A 207 -4.55 15.24 25.71
N GLU A 208 -3.27 15.13 25.36
CA GLU A 208 -2.17 15.90 25.93
C GLU A 208 -1.26 16.37 24.78
N PRO A 209 -0.57 17.52 24.90
CA PRO A 209 0.29 18.04 23.85
C PRO A 209 1.35 17.01 23.39
N GLY A 210 1.31 16.64 22.12
CA GLY A 210 2.18 15.66 21.48
C GLY A 210 1.68 14.21 21.55
N GLU A 211 0.61 13.92 22.28
CA GLU A 211 0.03 12.57 22.36
C GLU A 211 -1.11 12.44 21.37
N LEU A 212 -0.91 11.73 20.26
CA LEU A 212 -2.01 11.43 19.34
C LEU A 212 -2.66 10.10 19.69
N VAL A 213 -3.98 10.12 19.80
CA VAL A 213 -4.82 8.95 20.13
C VAL A 213 -5.91 8.77 19.08
N MET A 214 -6.16 7.53 18.71
CA MET A 214 -7.32 7.09 17.94
C MET A 214 -8.16 6.13 18.77
N GLU A 215 -9.45 6.39 18.87
CA GLU A 215 -10.40 5.52 19.57
C GLU A 215 -11.68 5.34 18.79
N GLY A 216 -12.31 4.18 18.95
CA GLY A 216 -13.62 3.93 18.38
C GLY A 216 -13.99 2.46 18.45
N THR A 217 -14.63 2.00 17.39
CA THR A 217 -15.12 0.62 17.27
C THR A 217 -14.50 -0.08 16.07
N TRP A 218 -14.23 -1.37 16.22
CA TRP A 218 -13.89 -2.26 15.13
C TRP A 218 -15.05 -3.22 14.87
N ASN A 219 -15.17 -3.69 13.63
CA ASN A 219 -16.15 -4.70 13.27
C ASN A 219 -15.69 -5.60 12.12
N ILE A 220 -16.07 -6.87 12.21
CA ILE A 220 -15.98 -7.88 11.16
C ILE A 220 -17.19 -8.80 11.25
N SER A 221 -18.00 -8.84 10.19
CA SER A 221 -19.24 -9.63 10.17
C SER A 221 -20.10 -9.36 11.43
N PHE A 222 -20.29 -10.35 12.30
CA PHE A 222 -21.09 -10.25 13.53
C PHE A 222 -20.27 -9.94 14.79
N CYS A 223 -18.95 -9.77 14.66
CA CYS A 223 -18.05 -9.43 15.75
C CYS A 223 -17.75 -7.92 15.73
N CYS A 224 -17.75 -7.31 16.91
CA CYS A 224 -17.34 -5.92 17.10
C CYS A 224 -16.78 -5.71 18.50
N GLY A 225 -16.08 -4.61 18.69
CA GLY A 225 -15.56 -4.21 19.99
C GLY A 225 -14.94 -2.82 19.93
N ALA A 226 -14.47 -2.33 21.07
CA ALA A 226 -13.75 -1.07 21.15
C ALA A 226 -12.31 -1.23 20.64
N PHE A 227 -11.69 -0.15 20.21
CA PHE A 227 -10.25 -0.09 20.03
C PHE A 227 -9.69 1.24 20.55
N ARG A 228 -8.43 1.19 20.95
CA ARG A 228 -7.62 2.37 21.27
C ARG A 228 -6.22 2.18 20.70
N LEU A 229 -5.73 3.17 19.96
CA LEU A 229 -4.37 3.25 19.47
C LEU A 229 -3.76 4.59 19.86
N GLN A 230 -2.54 4.57 20.37
CA GLN A 230 -1.76 5.75 20.70
C GLN A 230 -0.48 5.75 19.89
N MET A 231 -0.11 6.91 19.35
CA MET A 231 1.15 7.10 18.65
C MET A 231 2.31 6.86 19.62
N ALA A 232 3.18 5.92 19.28
CA ALA A 232 4.39 5.60 20.01
C ALA A 232 5.60 6.31 19.40
N TRP A 233 6.51 6.74 20.26
CA TRP A 233 7.75 7.45 19.91
C TRP A 233 8.83 6.51 19.38
#